data_AF-A0A699XPP7-F1
#
_entry.id   AF-A0A699XPP7-F1
#
_cell.length_a   1.000
_cell.length_b   1.000
_cell.length_c   1.000
_cell.angle_alpha   90.00
_cell.angle_beta   90.00
_cell.angle_gamma   90.00
#
_symmetry.space_group_name_H-M   'P 1'
#
loop_
_entity.id
_entity.type
_entity.pdbx_description
1 polymer ?
#
loop_
_entity_poly.entity_id
_entity_poly.type
_entity_poly.pdbx_seq_one_letter_code
_entity_poly.pdbx_strand_id
1 'polypeptide(L)' 'YDVAWSDAAIAALHLWEHAKAEWPTYLLESAAVRRLNALEYHDDFVFCMKLDVYPHILPLWQTDRLVNVPAAQYSK' A
#
# COMPACT_ATOMS: atom_id res chain seq x y z
N TYR A 1 23.67 -2.57 2.59
CA TYR A 1 22.96 -1.27 2.62
C TYR A 1 21.73 -1.48 3.49
N ASP A 2 21.58 -0.71 4.56
CA ASP A 2 20.43 -0.84 5.46
C ASP A 2 19.29 0.00 4.91
N VAL A 3 18.26 -0.67 4.39
CA VAL A 3 17.08 -0.02 3.82
C VAL A 3 16.23 0.69 4.88
N ALA A 4 16.36 0.32 6.15
CA ALA A 4 15.60 0.93 7.25
C ALA A 4 15.93 2.40 7.47
N TRP A 5 17.11 2.85 7.01
CA TRP A 5 17.61 4.22 7.22
C TRP A 5 17.96 4.92 5.91
N SER A 6 17.46 4.43 4.77
CA SER A 6 17.60 5.16 3.52
C SER A 6 16.78 6.46 3.58
N ASP A 7 17.27 7.53 2.96
CA ASP A 7 16.55 8.81 2.86
C ASP A 7 15.12 8.62 2.34
N ALA A 8 14.95 7.71 1.38
CA ALA A 8 13.65 7.36 0.82
C ALA A 8 12.72 6.71 1.86
N ALA A 9 13.24 5.79 2.69
CA ALA A 9 12.45 5.16 3.75
C ALA A 9 12.03 6.17 4.83
N ILE A 10 12.92 7.07 5.22
CA ILE A 10 12.62 8.13 6.19
C ILE A 10 11.59 9.11 5.62
N ALA A 11 11.74 9.54 4.36
CA ALA A 11 10.77 10.40 3.71
C ALA A 11 9.39 9.75 3.60
N ALA A 12 9.33 8.46 3.24
CA ALA A 12 8.07 7.71 3.18
C ALA A 12 7.40 7.61 4.56
N LEU A 13 8.17 7.36 5.63
CA LEU A 13 7.65 7.36 7.00
C LEU A 13 7.05 8.72 7.38
N HIS A 14 7.76 9.82 7.10
CA HIS A 14 7.25 11.16 7.38
C HIS A 14 5.96 11.47 6.63
N LEU A 15 5.88 11.09 5.34
CA LEU A 15 4.66 11.27 4.54
C LEU A 15 3.49 10.46 5.12
N TRP A 16 3.73 9.22 5.52
CA TRP A 16 2.71 8.38 6.16
C TRP A 16 2.22 8.97 7.49
N GLU A 17 3.14 9.35 8.38
CA GLU A 17 2.78 9.91 9.69
C GLU A 17 1.96 11.19 9.58
N HIS A 18 2.26 12.02 8.58
CA HIS A 18 1.50 13.22 8.27
C HIS A 18 0.11 12.89 7.70
N ALA A 19 0.04 11.97 6.74
CA ALA A 19 -1.19 11.69 5.99
C ALA A 19 -2.16 10.75 6.72
N LYS A 20 -1.70 9.83 7.58
CA LYS A 20 -2.49 8.68 8.09
C LYS A 20 -3.85 9.02 8.67
N ALA A 21 -3.99 10.18 9.31
CA ALA A 21 -5.26 10.60 9.93
C ALA A 21 -6.36 10.87 8.90
N GLU A 22 -5.99 11.31 7.69
CA GLU A 22 -6.90 11.74 6.62
C GLU A 22 -6.45 11.18 5.25
N TRP A 23 -5.79 10.02 5.26
CA TRP A 23 -5.06 9.53 4.10
C TRP A 23 -5.89 9.32 2.83
N PRO A 24 -7.22 9.06 2.86
CA PRO A 24 -8.02 9.08 1.65
C PRO A 24 -8.02 10.44 0.97
N THR A 25 -8.23 11.49 1.75
CA THR A 25 -8.28 12.87 1.27
C THR A 25 -6.91 13.30 0.78
N TYR A 26 -5.86 12.98 1.54
CA TYR A 26 -4.48 13.25 1.16
C TYR A 26 -4.14 12.63 -0.21
N LEU A 27 -4.59 11.41 -0.49
CA LEU A 27 -4.32 10.71 -1.74
C LEU A 27 -5.07 11.29 -2.95
N LEU A 28 -6.07 12.17 -2.77
CA LEU A 28 -6.72 12.87 -3.89
C LEU A 28 -5.74 13.76 -4.67
N GLU A 29 -4.61 14.15 -4.08
CA GLU A 29 -3.54 14.88 -4.76
C GLU A 29 -2.74 14.00 -5.74
N SER A 30 -2.81 12.67 -5.61
CA SER A 30 -2.09 11.73 -6.47
C SER A 30 -2.58 11.79 -7.91
N ALA A 31 -1.65 11.84 -8.87
CA ALA A 31 -1.99 11.74 -10.29
C ALA A 31 -2.71 10.42 -10.62
N ALA A 32 -2.36 9.32 -9.92
CA ALA A 32 -2.99 8.02 -10.12
C ALA A 32 -4.47 8.04 -9.66
N VAL A 33 -4.77 8.61 -8.49
CA VAL A 33 -6.14 8.70 -7.96
C VAL A 33 -6.98 9.64 -8.81
N ARG A 34 -6.43 10.78 -9.23
CA ARG A 34 -7.10 11.70 -10.18
C ARG A 34 -7.46 11.01 -11.48
N ARG A 35 -6.58 10.15 -12.02
CA ARG A 35 -6.86 9.36 -13.22
C ARG A 35 -7.94 8.29 -12.98
N LEU A 36 -7.91 7.58 -11.86
CA LEU A 36 -8.94 6.59 -11.50
C LEU A 36 -10.32 7.24 -11.38
N ASN A 37 -10.39 8.39 -10.70
CA ASN A 37 -11.63 9.17 -10.56
C ASN A 37 -12.15 9.63 -11.93
N ALA A 38 -11.28 10.05 -12.85
CA ALA A 38 -11.67 10.44 -14.21
C ALA A 38 -12.22 9.28 -15.05
N LEU A 39 -11.94 8.04 -14.66
CA LEU A 39 -12.46 6.81 -15.29
C LEU A 39 -13.68 6.24 -14.57
N GLU A 40 -14.25 6.98 -13.61
CA GLU A 40 -15.39 6.56 -12.78
C GLU A 40 -15.14 5.29 -11.93
N TYR A 41 -13.87 4.90 -11.74
CA TYR A 41 -13.46 3.79 -10.86
C TYR A 41 -13.36 4.23 -9.38
N HIS A 42 -14.40 4.90 -8.89
CA HIS A 42 -14.43 5.43 -7.52
C HIS A 42 -14.36 4.30 -6.47
N ASP A 43 -15.05 3.20 -6.71
CA ASP A 43 -15.14 2.07 -5.78
C ASP A 43 -13.80 1.35 -5.59
N ASP A 44 -12.97 1.28 -6.65
CA ASP A 44 -11.62 0.69 -6.59
C ASP A 44 -10.72 1.50 -5.65
N PHE A 45 -10.76 2.83 -5.75
CA PHE A 45 -10.02 3.71 -4.86
C PHE A 45 -10.46 3.50 -3.40
N VAL A 46 -11.76 3.50 -3.14
CA VAL A 46 -12.31 3.32 -1.79
C VAL A 46 -11.91 1.95 -1.20
N PHE A 47 -11.95 0.90 -2.00
CA PHE A 47 -11.57 -0.44 -1.56
C PHE A 47 -10.06 -0.55 -1.28
N CYS A 48 -9.21 -0.07 -2.18
CA CYS A 48 -7.75 -0.15 -2.05
C CYS A 48 -7.18 0.59 -0.83
N MET A 49 -7.94 1.54 -0.27
CA MET A 49 -7.56 2.25 0.96
C MET A 49 -7.99 1.54 2.24
N LYS A 50 -8.56 0.33 2.18
CA LYS A 50 -8.89 -0.38 3.42
C LYS A 50 -7.63 -1.11 3.92
N LEU A 51 -7.22 -0.82 5.15
CA LEU A 51 -6.13 -1.54 5.80
C LEU A 51 -6.58 -2.94 6.20
N ASP A 52 -5.68 -3.91 6.04
CA ASP A 52 -5.82 -5.27 6.57
C ASP A 52 -7.12 -6.00 6.21
N VAL A 53 -7.68 -5.78 5.01
CA VAL A 53 -8.85 -6.53 4.52
C VAL A 53 -8.58 -8.03 4.44
N TYR A 54 -7.34 -8.41 4.12
CA TYR A 54 -6.89 -9.80 3.99
C TYR A 54 -5.60 -10.05 4.80
N PRO A 55 -5.67 -10.04 6.14
CA PRO A 55 -4.48 -9.98 7.01
C PRO A 55 -3.65 -11.28 6.99
N HIS A 56 -4.20 -12.36 6.46
CA HIS A 56 -3.54 -13.67 6.41
C HIS A 56 -2.94 -14.00 5.04
N ILE A 57 -3.07 -13.09 4.06
CA ILE A 57 -2.61 -13.29 2.68
C ILE A 57 -1.37 -12.42 2.45
N LEU A 58 -0.26 -13.04 2.09
CA LEU A 58 0.95 -12.36 1.63
C LEU A 58 1.37 -12.97 0.28
N PRO A 59 1.06 -12.32 -0.86
CA PRO A 59 1.44 -12.82 -2.17
C PRO A 59 2.96 -12.80 -2.32
N LEU A 60 3.57 -13.94 -2.64
CA LEU A 60 5.00 -14.04 -2.91
C LEU A 60 5.24 -14.31 -4.40
N TRP A 61 6.18 -13.58 -4.99
CA TRP A 61 6.66 -13.87 -6.32
C TRP A 61 7.59 -15.09 -6.29
N GLN A 62 7.22 -16.17 -6.99
CA GLN A 62 8.03 -17.38 -7.09
C GLN A 62 8.08 -17.85 -8.53
N THR A 63 9.29 -17.92 -9.08
CA THR A 63 9.60 -18.29 -10.47
C THR A 63 8.96 -17.35 -11.48
N ASP A 64 7.65 -17.47 -11.71
CA ASP A 64 6.88 -16.80 -12.76
C ASP A 64 5.45 -16.43 -12.34
N ARG A 65 5.11 -16.61 -11.06
CA ARG A 65 3.74 -16.38 -10.56
C ARG A 65 3.72 -15.88 -9.13
N LEU A 66 2.57 -15.27 -8.76
CA LEU A 66 2.23 -15.00 -7.37
C LEU A 66 1.65 -16.27 -6.72
N VAL A 67 2.19 -16.66 -5.58
CA VAL A 67 1.66 -17.76 -4.76
C VAL A 67 1.19 -17.23 -3.41
N ASN A 68 0.14 -17.82 -2.86
CA ASN A 68 -0.30 -17.53 -1.49
C ASN A 68 0.48 -18.43 -0.52
N VAL A 69 1.23 -17.82 0.39
CA VAL A 69 1.89 -18.52 1.50
C VAL A 69 1.30 -17.98 2.80
N PRO A 70 0.96 -18.85 3.78
CA PRO A 70 0.42 -18.39 5.06
C PRO A 70 1.37 -17.40 5.74
N ALA A 71 0.87 -16.21 6.09
CA ALA A 71 1.66 -15.15 6.72
C ALA A 71 2.41 -15.62 8.00
N ALA A 72 1.89 -16.62 8.70
CA ALA A 72 2.50 -17.24 9.88
C ALA A 72 3.89 -17.88 9.62
N GLN A 73 4.25 -18.14 8.36
CA GLN A 73 5.54 -18.72 7.99
C GLN A 73 6.71 -17.71 8.09
N TYR A 74 6.42 -16.41 8.27
CA TYR A 74 7.44 -15.35 8.28
C TYR A 74 7.47 -14.49 9.56
N SER A 75 6.69 -14.86 10.57
CA SER A 75 6.86 -14.30 11.92
C SER A 75 8.19 -14.80 12.49
N LYS A 76 9.20 -13.92 12.51
CA LYS A 76 10.41 -14.13 13.31
C LYS A 76 10.08 -14.08 14.81
#